data_AF-A0A8T3MTG7-F1
#
_entry.id   AF-A0A8T3MTG7-F1
#
_cell.length_a   1.000
_cell.length_b   1.000
_cell.length_c   1.000
_cell.angle_alpha   90.00
_cell.angle_beta   90.00
_cell.angle_gamma   90.00
#
_symmetry.space_group_name_H-M   'P 1'
#
loop_
_entity.id
_entity.type
_entity.pdbx_description
1 polymer ?
#
loop_
_entity_poly.entity_id
_entity_poly.type
_entity_poly.pdbx_seq_one_letter_code
_entity_poly.pdbx_strand_id
1 'polypeptide(L)'
;HPVVLGAILVLVLNDQVLKRAWPGVTTGKLSDVAGLVFAPLVLVAVAELLLGAPGRWDRPSRRMLTIAVGATGLGFAAVKLIPGFETAWEAALGAIQWPASAIGDLLAGRSLPPIRPVVATPDVTDLVALPAIWIAHTVGLARVNRGGVNVAARAAGMTRTWWYELGVAGLGVAMLAGATVDGWAHTHDPNSLETIFTPWHAIVYASFSLVAFLVFAPSLAARLEGRNPVGAIPAGFGWSVVGVVAFGLVGLLDLAWHVAFGLEADTEALLSPTHLGLGVTSALIASGPLRAAWQRPDERPGEATWPSFLPPILAVVAIAGVAAFALHPLNLFVDAWPRWPYSLFDATWYGPNIGIAGAIVPTVILMIPLLELLRRWPDLPAGTATLLSGGTMAGLTFLHDGQVLIGAPVLGGVLVDLAILALRSSPLPAAARPGARSGMWPIAALAPGLLFAAYFLVVSRTGPVTWTAHLIGGTIVLTAITGLALALLARHPKAARAG
;
A
#
# COMPACT_ATOMS: atom_id res chain seq x y z
N HIS A 1 -17.76 8.64 9.82
CA HIS A 1 -19.05 7.94 10.02
C HIS A 1 -19.36 7.18 8.72
N PRO A 2 -19.87 5.93 8.75
CA PRO A 2 -20.06 5.11 7.54
C PRO A 2 -20.85 5.80 6.44
N VAL A 3 -21.93 6.51 6.78
CA VAL A 3 -22.75 7.29 5.83
C VAL A 3 -21.92 8.35 5.08
N VAL A 4 -20.99 9.02 5.77
CA VAL A 4 -20.13 10.05 5.16
C VAL A 4 -19.07 9.42 4.27
N LEU A 5 -18.50 8.28 4.68
CA LEU A 5 -17.57 7.52 3.84
C LEU A 5 -18.27 6.99 2.58
N GLY A 6 -19.52 6.54 2.71
CA GLY A 6 -20.37 6.17 1.59
C GLY A 6 -20.63 7.35 0.64
N ALA A 7 -20.94 8.54 1.16
CA ALA A 7 -21.10 9.74 0.35
C ALA A 7 -19.82 10.13 -0.41
N ILE A 8 -18.66 10.05 0.25
CA ILE A 8 -17.36 10.29 -0.41
C ILE A 8 -17.11 9.24 -1.50
N LEU A 9 -17.34 7.96 -1.21
CA LEU A 9 -17.18 6.88 -2.18
C LEU A 9 -18.10 7.08 -3.39
N VAL A 10 -19.36 7.48 -3.15
CA VAL A 10 -20.31 7.82 -4.21
C VAL A 10 -19.78 8.99 -5.05
N LEU A 11 -19.31 10.08 -4.44
CA LEU A 11 -18.73 11.21 -5.19
C LEU A 11 -17.55 10.75 -6.06
N VAL A 12 -16.60 9.99 -5.49
CA VAL A 12 -15.41 9.53 -6.21
C VAL A 12 -15.79 8.60 -7.36
N LEU A 13 -16.56 7.55 -7.11
CA LEU A 13 -16.94 6.58 -8.14
C LEU A 13 -17.86 7.20 -9.19
N ASN A 14 -18.82 8.01 -8.77
CA ASN A 14 -19.77 8.62 -9.69
C ASN A 14 -19.08 9.64 -10.60
N ASP A 15 -18.24 10.51 -10.06
CA ASP A 15 -17.62 11.57 -10.85
C ASP A 15 -16.48 11.07 -11.74
N GLN A 16 -15.75 10.04 -11.30
CA GLN A 16 -14.64 9.50 -12.07
C GLN A 16 -15.05 8.41 -13.05
N VAL A 17 -16.11 7.64 -12.75
CA VAL A 17 -16.51 6.47 -13.53
C VAL A 17 -17.89 6.65 -14.15
N LEU A 18 -18.93 6.82 -13.33
CA LEU A 18 -20.31 6.75 -13.82
C LEU A 18 -20.68 7.92 -14.73
N LYS A 19 -20.26 9.15 -14.42
CA LYS A 19 -20.48 10.32 -15.29
C LYS A 19 -19.80 10.17 -16.66
N ARG A 20 -18.66 9.48 -16.71
CA ARG A 20 -17.93 9.22 -17.97
C ARG A 20 -18.60 8.12 -18.79
N ALA A 21 -19.07 7.06 -18.13
CA ALA A 21 -19.71 5.92 -18.80
C ALA A 21 -21.18 6.18 -19.18
N TRP A 22 -21.93 6.84 -18.32
CA TRP A 22 -23.37 7.09 -18.45
C TRP A 22 -23.71 8.53 -18.02
N PRO A 23 -23.33 9.53 -18.82
CA PRO A 23 -23.68 10.92 -18.53
C PRO A 23 -25.20 11.07 -18.51
N GLY A 24 -25.72 11.67 -17.43
CA GLY A 24 -27.17 11.86 -17.32
C GLY A 24 -27.62 12.42 -15.97
N VAL A 25 -28.91 12.77 -15.92
CA VAL A 25 -29.59 13.42 -14.79
C VAL A 25 -29.41 12.63 -13.48
N THR A 26 -29.41 11.30 -13.55
CA THR A 26 -29.24 10.42 -12.39
C THR A 26 -27.87 10.58 -11.74
N THR A 27 -26.80 10.60 -12.54
CA THR A 27 -25.42 10.78 -12.05
C THR A 27 -25.18 12.20 -11.52
N GLY A 28 -25.85 13.22 -12.09
CA GLY A 28 -25.83 14.59 -11.55
C GLY A 28 -26.41 14.64 -10.14
N LYS A 29 -27.67 14.22 -9.99
CA LYS A 29 -28.39 14.26 -8.70
C LYS A 29 -27.77 13.39 -7.62
N LEU A 30 -27.16 12.26 -8.01
CA LEU A 30 -26.43 11.41 -7.08
C LEU A 30 -25.23 12.14 -6.45
N SER A 31 -24.54 12.97 -7.24
CA SER A 31 -23.44 13.81 -6.76
C SER A 31 -23.94 14.90 -5.83
N ASP A 32 -25.07 15.54 -6.18
CA ASP A 32 -25.66 16.60 -5.35
C ASP A 32 -26.09 16.07 -3.98
N VAL A 33 -26.77 14.92 -3.96
CA VAL A 33 -27.14 14.22 -2.71
C VAL A 33 -25.90 13.91 -1.88
N ALA A 34 -24.88 13.29 -2.48
CA ALA A 34 -23.66 12.93 -1.77
C ALA A 34 -22.89 14.17 -1.26
N GLY A 35 -22.82 15.23 -2.07
CA GLY A 35 -22.25 16.53 -1.71
C GLY A 35 -22.97 17.17 -0.52
N LEU A 36 -24.31 17.17 -0.51
CA LEU A 36 -25.12 17.71 0.59
C LEU A 36 -25.02 16.89 1.88
N VAL A 37 -24.71 15.59 1.80
CA VAL A 37 -24.42 14.75 2.97
C VAL A 37 -23.02 15.03 3.53
N PHE A 38 -22.06 15.30 2.66
CA PHE A 38 -20.64 15.43 3.00
C PHE A 38 -20.24 16.85 3.40
N ALA A 39 -20.54 17.85 2.59
CA ALA A 39 -20.03 19.22 2.70
C ALA A 39 -20.32 19.92 4.04
N PRO A 40 -21.53 19.82 4.65
CA PRO A 40 -21.78 20.47 5.94
C PRO A 40 -20.89 19.93 7.05
N LEU A 41 -20.59 18.63 7.02
CA LEU A 41 -19.76 17.98 8.03
C LEU A 41 -18.28 18.31 7.86
N VAL A 42 -17.83 18.51 6.62
CA VAL A 42 -16.50 19.05 6.33
C VAL A 42 -16.36 20.47 6.84
N LEU A 43 -17.35 21.34 6.59
CA LEU A 43 -17.34 22.70 7.11
C LEU A 43 -17.26 22.72 8.64
N VAL A 44 -18.02 21.86 9.33
CA VAL A 44 -17.90 21.68 10.78
C VAL A 44 -16.50 21.22 11.16
N ALA A 45 -15.94 20.22 10.49
CA ALA A 45 -14.61 19.69 10.80
C ALA A 45 -13.50 20.74 10.61
N VAL A 46 -13.55 21.52 9.52
CA VAL A 46 -12.62 22.63 9.25
C VAL A 46 -12.77 23.72 10.29
N ALA A 47 -14.00 24.12 10.63
CA ALA A 47 -14.24 25.13 11.65
C ALA A 47 -13.75 24.68 13.04
N GLU A 48 -13.98 23.41 13.42
CA GLU A 48 -13.44 22.84 14.65
C GLU A 48 -11.92 22.80 14.65
N LEU A 49 -11.29 22.48 13.52
CA LEU A 49 -9.84 22.47 13.38
C LEU A 49 -9.24 23.87 13.56
N LEU A 50 -9.81 24.88 12.90
CA LEU A 50 -9.34 26.27 12.97
C LEU A 50 -9.57 26.90 14.34
N LEU A 51 -10.73 26.65 14.95
CA LEU A 51 -11.09 27.17 16.27
C LEU A 51 -10.45 26.39 17.42
N GLY A 52 -10.08 25.13 17.18
CA GLY A 52 -9.38 24.25 18.12
C GLY A 52 -7.88 24.51 18.20
N ALA A 53 -7.24 25.00 17.14
CA ALA A 53 -5.80 25.31 17.12
C ALA A 53 -5.29 26.23 18.26
N PRO A 54 -6.07 27.21 18.76
CA PRO A 54 -5.71 27.99 19.96
C PRO A 54 -6.26 27.43 21.30
N GLY A 55 -6.76 26.19 21.36
CA GLY A 55 -7.32 25.59 22.58
C GLY A 55 -8.67 26.16 23.03
N ARG A 56 -9.35 26.92 22.15
CA ARG A 56 -10.60 27.63 22.47
C ARG A 56 -11.86 26.81 22.22
N TRP A 57 -11.73 25.59 21.70
CA TRP A 57 -12.87 24.79 21.29
C TRP A 57 -12.67 23.31 21.64
N ASP A 58 -13.47 22.81 22.58
CA ASP A 58 -13.31 21.45 23.14
C ASP A 58 -14.55 20.56 22.91
N ARG A 59 -15.65 21.06 22.33
CA ARG A 59 -16.90 20.30 22.23
C ARG A 59 -17.63 20.48 20.90
N PRO A 60 -18.22 19.40 20.34
CA PRO A 60 -19.12 19.52 19.20
C PRO A 60 -20.28 20.48 19.52
N SER A 61 -20.51 21.48 18.67
CA SER A 61 -21.57 22.47 18.88
C SER A 61 -22.75 22.24 17.96
N ARG A 62 -23.94 22.12 18.56
CA ARG A 62 -25.20 22.10 17.81
C ARG A 62 -25.38 23.36 16.96
N ARG A 63 -25.01 24.54 17.50
CA ARG A 63 -25.13 25.81 16.77
C ARG A 63 -24.26 25.81 15.52
N MET A 64 -23.00 25.39 15.65
CA MET A 64 -22.08 25.36 14.51
C MET A 64 -22.52 24.37 13.44
N LEU A 65 -23.00 23.19 13.86
CA LEU A 65 -23.60 22.23 12.94
C LEU A 65 -24.81 22.82 12.18
N THR A 66 -25.73 23.48 12.88
CA THR A 66 -26.90 24.12 12.26
C THR A 66 -26.49 25.22 11.29
N ILE A 67 -25.49 26.04 11.65
CA ILE A 67 -24.95 27.08 10.76
C ILE A 67 -24.32 26.45 9.51
N ALA A 68 -23.48 25.41 9.66
CA ALA A 68 -22.83 24.75 8.53
C ALA A 68 -23.84 24.08 7.58
N VAL A 69 -24.86 23.43 8.13
CA VAL A 69 -25.98 22.85 7.37
C VAL A 69 -26.75 23.94 6.63
N GLY A 70 -27.15 25.02 7.33
CA GLY A 70 -27.84 26.15 6.70
C GLY A 70 -27.02 26.81 5.59
N ALA A 71 -25.74 27.09 5.86
CA ALA A 71 -24.83 27.70 4.89
C ALA A 71 -24.62 26.83 3.66
N THR A 72 -24.47 25.51 3.83
CA THR A 72 -24.33 24.59 2.69
C THR A 72 -25.61 24.53 1.86
N GLY A 73 -26.78 24.43 2.49
CA GLY A 73 -28.06 24.37 1.78
C GLY A 73 -28.37 25.67 1.02
N LEU A 74 -28.14 26.82 1.66
CA LEU A 74 -28.29 28.13 1.03
C LEU A 74 -27.28 28.34 -0.10
N GLY A 75 -26.02 27.97 0.10
CA GLY A 75 -24.98 28.05 -0.93
C GLY A 75 -25.30 27.17 -2.13
N PHE A 76 -25.72 25.92 -1.90
CA PHE A 76 -26.16 25.00 -2.95
C PHE A 76 -27.33 25.58 -3.75
N ALA A 77 -28.36 26.08 -3.08
CA ALA A 77 -29.50 26.71 -3.76
C ALA A 77 -29.10 27.97 -4.53
N ALA A 78 -28.23 28.80 -3.97
CA ALA A 78 -27.75 30.02 -4.61
C ALA A 78 -26.97 29.73 -5.90
N VAL A 79 -26.09 28.73 -5.89
CA VAL A 79 -25.34 28.28 -7.09
C VAL A 79 -26.28 27.80 -8.20
N LYS A 80 -27.44 27.22 -7.87
CA LYS A 80 -28.40 26.71 -8.87
C LYS A 80 -29.42 27.76 -9.34
N LEU A 81 -29.64 28.82 -8.58
CA LEU A 81 -30.70 29.81 -8.83
C LEU A 81 -30.18 31.19 -9.28
N ILE A 82 -28.94 31.53 -8.92
CA ILE A 82 -28.40 32.89 -9.09
C ILE A 82 -27.13 32.81 -9.95
N PRO A 83 -27.15 33.31 -11.21
CA PRO A 83 -26.00 33.23 -12.11
C PRO A 83 -24.70 33.80 -11.53
N GLY A 84 -24.79 34.87 -10.72
CA GLY A 84 -23.60 35.45 -10.06
C GLY A 84 -22.92 34.49 -9.07
N PHE A 85 -23.68 33.65 -8.37
CA PHE A 85 -23.14 32.65 -7.44
C PHE A 85 -22.56 31.45 -8.18
N GLU A 86 -23.15 31.07 -9.30
CA GLU A 86 -22.60 30.07 -10.21
C GLU A 86 -21.21 30.50 -10.70
N THR A 87 -21.08 31.68 -11.31
CA THR A 87 -19.79 32.18 -11.79
C THR A 87 -18.75 32.28 -10.66
N ALA A 88 -19.16 32.72 -9.48
CA ALA A 88 -18.29 32.77 -8.31
C ALA A 88 -17.83 31.37 -7.88
N TRP A 89 -18.72 30.37 -7.93
CA TRP A 89 -18.42 28.98 -7.63
C TRP A 89 -17.44 28.37 -8.65
N GLU A 90 -17.69 28.57 -9.94
CA GLU A 90 -16.81 28.10 -11.03
C GLU A 90 -15.38 28.66 -10.89
N ALA A 91 -15.27 29.95 -10.58
CA ALA A 91 -14.00 30.63 -10.35
C ALA A 91 -13.31 30.13 -9.07
N ALA A 92 -14.05 29.99 -7.97
CA ALA A 92 -13.50 29.49 -6.71
C ALA A 92 -12.98 28.06 -6.84
N LEU A 93 -13.75 27.18 -7.48
CA LEU A 93 -13.34 25.79 -7.69
C LEU A 93 -12.14 25.70 -8.65
N GLY A 94 -12.12 26.51 -9.70
CA GLY A 94 -10.96 26.65 -10.59
C GLY A 94 -9.71 27.12 -9.84
N ALA A 95 -9.83 28.10 -8.95
CA ALA A 95 -8.73 28.58 -8.12
C ALA A 95 -8.24 27.55 -7.09
N ILE A 96 -9.15 26.74 -6.53
CA ILE A 96 -8.78 25.64 -5.61
C ILE A 96 -8.03 24.53 -6.34
N GLN A 97 -8.40 24.24 -7.59
CA GLN A 97 -7.75 23.20 -8.41
C GLN A 97 -6.44 23.67 -9.04
N TRP A 98 -6.29 24.98 -9.28
CA TRP A 98 -5.16 25.56 -9.99
C TRP A 98 -3.77 25.25 -9.40
N PRO A 99 -3.54 25.23 -8.07
CA PRO A 99 -2.22 24.88 -7.54
C PRO A 99 -1.72 23.51 -8.02
N ALA A 100 -2.61 22.53 -8.16
CA ALA A 100 -2.24 21.20 -8.63
C ALA A 100 -1.82 21.22 -10.12
N SER A 101 -2.57 21.93 -10.97
CA SER A 101 -2.20 22.07 -12.40
C SER A 101 -0.96 22.94 -12.60
N ALA A 102 -0.81 24.01 -11.82
CA ALA A 102 0.35 24.88 -11.86
C ALA A 102 1.65 24.16 -11.48
N ILE A 103 1.60 23.33 -10.43
CA ILE A 103 2.72 22.46 -10.04
C ILE A 103 3.03 21.47 -11.17
N GLY A 104 2.01 20.80 -11.73
CA GLY A 104 2.22 19.84 -12.82
C GLY A 104 2.83 20.46 -14.08
N ASP A 105 2.41 21.67 -14.47
CA ASP A 105 2.95 22.37 -15.65
C ASP A 105 4.35 22.91 -15.40
N LEU A 106 4.63 23.51 -14.25
CA LEU A 106 5.98 23.95 -13.89
C LEU A 106 6.98 22.79 -13.91
N LEU A 107 6.57 21.63 -13.38
CA LEU A 107 7.43 20.44 -13.29
C LEU A 107 7.59 19.72 -14.63
N ALA A 108 6.68 19.95 -15.58
CA ALA A 108 6.85 19.52 -16.96
C ALA A 108 7.57 20.57 -17.84
N GLY A 109 8.17 21.61 -17.24
CA GLY A 109 8.87 22.67 -17.97
C GLY A 109 7.95 23.58 -18.80
N ARG A 110 6.64 23.53 -18.57
CA ARG A 110 5.64 24.37 -19.25
C ARG A 110 5.41 25.68 -18.49
N SER A 111 4.88 26.67 -19.20
CA SER A 111 4.48 27.95 -18.60
C SER A 111 3.31 27.74 -17.63
N LEU A 112 3.26 28.54 -16.56
CA LEU A 112 2.15 28.55 -15.61
C LEU A 112 0.79 28.65 -16.33
N PRO A 113 -0.14 27.71 -16.11
CA PRO A 113 -1.45 27.75 -16.73
C PRO A 113 -2.27 28.90 -16.15
N PRO A 114 -3.15 29.55 -16.93
CA PRO A 114 -4.12 30.47 -16.36
C PRO A 114 -5.09 29.72 -15.44
N ILE A 115 -5.62 30.40 -14.42
CA ILE A 115 -6.75 29.87 -13.64
C ILE A 115 -7.95 29.75 -14.58
N ARG A 116 -8.37 28.52 -14.85
CA ARG A 116 -9.56 28.23 -15.66
C ARG A 116 -10.74 27.96 -14.74
N PRO A 117 -11.85 28.69 -14.86
CA PRO A 117 -13.09 28.36 -14.18
C PRO A 117 -13.53 26.94 -14.56
N VAL A 118 -14.08 26.21 -13.60
CA VAL A 118 -14.70 24.89 -13.87
C VAL A 118 -16.04 25.13 -14.54
N VAL A 119 -16.39 24.33 -15.54
CA VAL A 119 -17.73 24.42 -16.15
C VAL A 119 -18.76 23.78 -15.23
N ALA A 120 -19.67 24.59 -14.69
CA ALA A 120 -20.86 24.13 -13.99
C ALA A 120 -22.05 24.13 -14.96
N THR A 121 -22.94 23.14 -14.83
CA THR A 121 -24.26 23.20 -15.47
C THR A 121 -25.30 23.38 -14.38
N PRO A 122 -25.82 24.61 -14.18
CA PRO A 122 -26.84 24.88 -13.19
C PRO A 122 -28.16 24.25 -13.66
N ASP A 123 -28.73 23.40 -12.81
CA ASP A 123 -30.04 22.79 -13.04
C ASP A 123 -30.91 23.02 -11.80
N VAL A 124 -31.98 23.79 -11.97
CA VAL A 124 -32.93 24.10 -10.88
C VAL A 124 -33.57 22.84 -10.32
N THR A 125 -33.69 21.77 -11.12
CA THR A 125 -34.23 20.49 -10.64
C THR A 125 -33.30 19.79 -9.66
N ASP A 126 -32.06 20.25 -9.48
CA ASP A 126 -31.14 19.73 -8.45
C ASP A 126 -31.53 20.16 -7.04
N LEU A 127 -32.41 21.16 -6.90
CA LEU A 127 -33.00 21.51 -5.59
C LEU A 127 -33.76 20.35 -4.95
N VAL A 128 -34.17 19.34 -5.73
CA VAL A 128 -34.76 18.09 -5.22
C VAL A 128 -33.76 17.32 -4.32
N ALA A 129 -32.46 17.57 -4.43
CA ALA A 129 -31.45 16.98 -3.56
C ALA A 129 -31.37 17.62 -2.16
N LEU A 130 -31.88 18.85 -1.98
CA LEU A 130 -31.79 19.60 -0.71
C LEU A 130 -32.23 18.83 0.55
N PRO A 131 -33.29 18.00 0.53
CA PRO A 131 -33.67 17.19 1.69
C PRO A 131 -32.53 16.28 2.20
N ALA A 132 -31.57 15.87 1.36
CA ALA A 132 -30.44 15.05 1.76
C ALA A 132 -29.55 15.71 2.83
N ILE A 133 -29.57 17.04 2.92
CA ILE A 133 -28.79 17.78 3.93
C ILE A 133 -29.21 17.43 5.37
N TRP A 134 -30.43 16.94 5.56
CA TRP A 134 -30.89 16.45 6.86
C TRP A 134 -30.14 15.20 7.33
N ILE A 135 -29.60 14.41 6.40
CA ILE A 135 -28.73 13.27 6.74
C ILE A 135 -27.44 13.80 7.39
N ALA A 136 -26.83 14.86 6.85
CA ALA A 136 -25.67 15.50 7.48
C ALA A 136 -26.02 16.03 8.88
N HIS A 137 -27.16 16.71 9.01
CA HIS A 137 -27.61 17.26 10.29
C HIS A 137 -27.86 16.16 11.34
N THR A 138 -28.53 15.06 10.97
CA THR A 138 -28.80 13.93 11.89
C THR A 138 -27.52 13.21 12.32
N VAL A 139 -26.61 12.96 11.39
CA VAL A 139 -25.28 12.38 11.69
C VAL A 139 -24.49 13.29 12.62
N GLY A 140 -24.48 14.60 12.37
CA GLY A 140 -23.83 15.59 13.21
C GLY A 140 -24.44 15.68 14.61
N LEU A 141 -25.78 15.69 14.70
CA LEU A 141 -26.51 15.72 15.98
C LEU A 141 -26.22 14.48 16.83
N ALA A 142 -26.12 13.30 16.21
CA ALA A 142 -25.74 12.08 16.92
C ALA A 142 -24.34 12.20 17.56
N ARG A 143 -23.40 12.93 16.94
CA ARG A 143 -22.09 13.24 17.53
C ARG A 143 -22.22 14.25 18.68
N VAL A 144 -23.00 15.31 18.51
CA VAL A 144 -23.22 16.33 19.55
C VAL A 144 -23.86 15.72 20.80
N ASN A 145 -24.90 14.89 20.62
CA ASN A 145 -25.67 14.28 21.71
C ASN A 145 -24.89 13.22 22.49
N ARG A 146 -23.88 12.58 21.89
CA ARG A 146 -23.02 11.62 22.58
C ARG A 146 -22.07 12.27 23.60
N GLY A 147 -22.11 13.60 23.74
CA GLY A 147 -21.10 14.36 24.46
C GLY A 147 -19.78 14.33 23.69
N GLY A 148 -18.99 15.39 23.78
CA GLY A 148 -17.68 15.43 23.13
C GLY A 148 -16.88 14.19 23.53
N VAL A 149 -16.78 13.21 22.63
CA VAL A 149 -15.87 12.10 22.81
C VAL A 149 -14.51 12.76 22.87
N ASN A 150 -13.79 12.58 23.97
CA ASN A 150 -12.42 13.04 24.09
C ASN A 150 -11.66 12.49 22.85
N VAL A 151 -11.45 13.37 21.87
CA VAL A 151 -10.90 12.99 20.57
C VAL A 151 -9.53 12.39 20.78
N ALA A 152 -8.78 12.87 21.78
CA ALA A 152 -7.54 12.31 22.26
C ALA A 152 -7.71 10.86 22.74
N ALA A 153 -8.71 10.55 23.58
CA ALA A 153 -8.94 9.20 24.08
C ALA A 153 -9.36 8.23 22.96
N ARG A 154 -10.12 8.70 21.97
CA ARG A 154 -10.54 7.89 20.82
C ARG A 154 -9.43 7.71 19.80
N ALA A 155 -8.62 8.75 19.55
CA ALA A 155 -7.44 8.69 18.69
C ALA A 155 -6.36 7.79 19.30
N ALA A 156 -6.08 7.95 20.61
CA ALA A 156 -5.19 7.08 21.36
C ALA A 156 -5.70 5.63 21.42
N GLY A 157 -7.02 5.43 21.53
CA GLY A 157 -7.64 4.12 21.42
C GLY A 157 -7.47 3.51 20.03
N MET A 158 -7.70 4.29 18.98
CA MET A 158 -7.58 3.87 17.58
C MET A 158 -6.15 3.50 17.18
N THR A 159 -5.14 4.26 17.64
CA THR A 159 -3.71 3.91 17.42
C THR A 159 -3.29 2.62 18.12
N ARG A 160 -4.09 2.12 19.07
CA ARG A 160 -3.87 0.82 19.74
C ARG A 160 -4.69 -0.31 19.10
N THR A 161 -5.44 -0.03 18.03
CA THR A 161 -6.19 -1.05 17.31
C THR A 161 -5.41 -1.61 16.13
N TRP A 162 -5.66 -2.86 15.81
CA TRP A 162 -5.14 -3.51 14.61
C TRP A 162 -5.57 -2.82 13.31
N TRP A 163 -6.66 -2.03 13.31
CA TRP A 163 -7.10 -1.25 12.15
C TRP A 163 -6.13 -0.14 11.76
N TYR A 164 -5.50 0.52 12.74
CA TYR A 164 -4.49 1.54 12.47
C TYR A 164 -3.29 0.91 11.77
N GLU A 165 -2.80 -0.19 12.33
CA GLU A 165 -1.68 -0.95 11.78
C GLU A 165 -2.02 -1.54 10.41
N LEU A 166 -3.25 -2.05 10.23
CA LEU A 166 -3.74 -2.54 8.94
C LEU A 166 -3.77 -1.43 7.90
N GLY A 167 -4.20 -0.21 8.28
CA GLY A 167 -4.20 0.94 7.40
C GLY A 167 -2.80 1.26 6.89
N VAL A 168 -1.80 1.30 7.78
CA VAL A 168 -0.41 1.55 7.38
C VAL A 168 0.18 0.40 6.56
N ALA A 169 -0.04 -0.86 6.97
CA ALA A 169 0.47 -2.03 6.24
C ALA A 169 -0.17 -2.15 4.85
N GLY A 170 -1.49 -1.97 4.76
CA GLY A 170 -2.24 -2.01 3.51
C GLY A 170 -1.84 -0.89 2.56
N LEU A 171 -1.59 0.32 3.06
CA LEU A 171 -1.05 1.41 2.24
C LEU A 171 0.40 1.14 1.80
N GLY A 172 1.22 0.45 2.61
CA GLY A 172 2.53 -0.04 2.19
C GLY A 172 2.45 -1.02 1.01
N VAL A 173 1.48 -1.94 1.04
CA VAL A 173 1.20 -2.83 -0.10
C VAL A 173 0.66 -2.05 -1.31
N ALA A 174 -0.17 -1.02 -1.10
CA ALA A 174 -0.65 -0.16 -2.17
C ALA A 174 0.49 0.65 -2.82
N MET A 175 1.46 1.13 -2.04
CA MET A 175 2.67 1.77 -2.57
C MET A 175 3.47 0.80 -3.45
N LEU A 176 3.68 -0.45 -3.00
CA LEU A 176 4.33 -1.49 -3.80
C LEU A 176 3.56 -1.77 -5.10
N ALA A 177 2.23 -1.89 -5.03
CA ALA A 177 1.41 -2.08 -6.21
C ALA A 177 1.53 -0.91 -7.18
N GLY A 178 1.55 0.32 -6.67
CA GLY A 178 1.80 1.53 -7.46
C GLY A 178 3.16 1.49 -8.15
N ALA A 179 4.24 1.16 -7.43
CA ALA A 179 5.57 1.02 -8.01
C ALA A 179 5.65 -0.09 -9.07
N THR A 180 4.89 -1.19 -8.90
CA THR A 180 4.82 -2.26 -9.90
C THR A 180 4.08 -1.81 -11.16
N VAL A 181 2.97 -1.08 -11.01
CA VAL A 181 2.22 -0.50 -12.14
C VAL A 181 3.07 0.52 -12.89
N ASP A 182 3.83 1.33 -12.16
CA ASP A 182 4.75 2.30 -12.74
C ASP A 182 5.92 1.62 -13.46
N GLY A 183 6.54 0.61 -12.85
CA GLY A 183 7.56 -0.21 -13.50
C GLY A 183 7.05 -0.92 -14.76
N TRP A 184 5.80 -1.36 -14.78
CA TRP A 184 5.15 -1.90 -15.99
C TRP A 184 5.01 -0.84 -17.09
N ALA A 185 4.68 0.40 -16.74
CA ALA A 185 4.60 1.48 -17.72
C ALA A 185 5.97 1.80 -18.31
N HIS A 186 7.04 1.77 -17.51
CA HIS A 186 8.41 1.94 -17.99
C HIS A 186 8.82 0.91 -19.05
N THR A 187 8.27 -0.30 -19.00
CA THR A 187 8.58 -1.37 -19.96
C THR A 187 7.65 -1.39 -21.19
N HIS A 188 6.40 -0.93 -21.06
CA HIS A 188 5.38 -1.07 -22.12
C HIS A 188 4.94 0.25 -22.77
N ASP A 189 5.14 1.38 -22.10
CA ASP A 189 4.74 2.70 -22.57
C ASP A 189 5.79 3.78 -22.22
N PRO A 190 7.05 3.61 -22.65
CA PRO A 190 8.14 4.53 -22.31
C PRO A 190 7.90 5.96 -22.82
N ASN A 191 7.07 6.12 -23.86
CA ASN A 191 6.75 7.42 -24.46
C ASN A 191 5.74 8.23 -23.63
N SER A 192 4.98 7.61 -22.72
CA SER A 192 4.06 8.36 -21.84
C SER A 192 4.73 8.93 -20.60
N LEU A 193 6.02 8.64 -20.41
CA LEU A 193 6.80 8.95 -19.21
C LEU A 193 7.70 10.18 -19.37
N GLU A 194 7.37 11.11 -20.28
CA GLU A 194 8.11 12.38 -20.47
C GLU A 194 8.09 13.32 -19.25
N THR A 195 7.35 12.97 -18.19
CA THR A 195 7.24 13.71 -16.94
C THR A 195 7.00 12.77 -15.77
N ILE A 196 7.39 13.19 -14.55
CA ILE A 196 7.09 12.46 -13.30
C ILE A 196 5.60 12.53 -12.89
N PHE A 197 4.78 13.35 -13.55
CA PHE A 197 3.34 13.44 -13.30
C PHE A 197 2.55 12.60 -14.30
N THR A 198 2.75 11.29 -14.27
CA THR A 198 1.95 10.36 -15.08
C THR A 198 0.80 9.77 -14.27
N PRO A 199 -0.26 9.28 -14.94
CA PRO A 199 -1.32 8.52 -14.28
C PRO A 199 -0.77 7.28 -13.53
N TRP A 200 0.37 6.74 -13.96
CA TRP A 200 1.01 5.56 -13.37
C TRP A 200 1.54 5.83 -11.95
N HIS A 201 2.05 7.03 -11.69
CA HIS A 201 2.48 7.46 -10.35
C HIS A 201 1.32 7.74 -9.38
N ALA A 202 0.08 7.88 -9.86
CA ALA A 202 -1.05 8.31 -9.05
C ALA A 202 -1.31 7.41 -7.83
N ILE A 203 -1.09 6.11 -7.97
CA ILE A 203 -1.26 5.13 -6.88
C ILE A 203 -0.20 5.37 -5.79
N VAL A 204 1.07 5.59 -6.17
CA VAL A 204 2.15 5.88 -5.23
C VAL A 204 1.88 7.20 -4.52
N TYR A 205 1.51 8.27 -5.23
CA TYR A 205 1.22 9.57 -4.63
C TYR A 205 0.03 9.53 -3.67
N ALA A 206 -1.06 8.86 -4.06
CA ALA A 206 -2.25 8.73 -3.22
C ALA A 206 -1.94 7.91 -1.96
N SER A 207 -1.29 6.76 -2.11
CA SER A 207 -0.96 5.88 -0.99
C SER A 207 0.07 6.52 -0.05
N PHE A 208 1.10 7.20 -0.57
CA PHE A 208 2.05 7.97 0.22
C PHE A 208 1.37 9.09 1.02
N SER A 209 0.50 9.87 0.37
CA SER A 209 -0.22 10.95 1.04
C SER A 209 -1.10 10.45 2.19
N LEU A 210 -1.80 9.34 1.95
CA LEU A 210 -2.65 8.70 2.96
C LEU A 210 -1.82 8.10 4.11
N VAL A 211 -0.69 7.44 3.83
CA VAL A 211 0.13 6.83 4.89
C VAL A 211 0.85 7.91 5.70
N ALA A 212 1.31 8.99 5.06
CA ALA A 212 1.85 10.15 5.73
C ALA A 212 0.82 10.76 6.69
N PHE A 213 -0.42 10.94 6.23
CA PHE A 213 -1.51 11.39 7.08
C PHE A 213 -1.76 10.45 8.26
N LEU A 214 -1.87 9.14 8.04
CA LEU A 214 -2.11 8.18 9.12
C LEU A 214 -0.96 8.14 10.14
N VAL A 215 0.29 8.20 9.68
CA VAL A 215 1.48 8.18 10.55
C VAL A 215 1.58 9.46 11.38
N PHE A 216 1.26 10.63 10.81
CA PHE A 216 1.33 11.91 11.52
C PHE A 216 0.06 12.31 12.27
N ALA A 217 -1.10 11.73 11.97
CA ALA A 217 -2.37 12.09 12.60
C ALA A 217 -2.33 12.07 14.15
N PRO A 218 -1.69 11.08 14.82
CA PRO A 218 -1.57 11.08 16.28
C PRO A 218 -0.77 12.28 16.82
N SER A 219 0.34 12.62 16.16
CA SER A 219 1.19 13.76 16.52
C SER A 219 0.50 15.10 16.26
N LEU A 220 -0.22 15.24 15.14
CA LEU A 220 -1.00 16.43 14.82
C LEU A 220 -2.13 16.62 15.85
N ALA A 221 -2.88 15.56 16.16
CA ALA A 221 -3.93 15.61 17.18
C ALA A 221 -3.36 16.03 18.55
N ALA A 222 -2.24 15.43 18.98
CA ALA A 222 -1.59 15.82 20.22
C ALA A 222 -1.14 17.29 20.22
N ARG A 223 -0.60 17.80 19.12
CA ARG A 223 -0.17 19.19 18.99
C ARG A 223 -1.32 20.19 19.08
N LEU A 224 -2.47 19.86 18.47
CA LEU A 224 -3.69 20.68 18.51
C LEU A 224 -4.29 20.74 19.92
N GLU A 225 -4.08 19.69 20.72
CA GLU A 225 -4.51 19.60 22.11
C GLU A 225 -3.48 20.17 23.11
N GLY A 226 -2.38 20.76 22.64
CA GLY A 226 -1.30 21.28 23.50
C GLY A 226 -0.46 20.21 24.18
N ARG A 227 -0.55 18.94 23.77
CA ARG A 227 0.28 17.82 24.24
C ARG A 227 1.58 17.71 23.42
N ASN A 228 2.56 16.97 23.93
CA ASN A 228 3.81 16.70 23.21
C ASN A 228 3.54 15.82 21.96
N PRO A 229 3.79 16.30 20.72
CA PRO A 229 3.54 15.55 19.50
C PRO A 229 4.49 14.37 19.30
N VAL A 230 5.72 14.45 19.81
CA VAL A 230 6.72 13.37 19.69
C VAL A 230 6.33 12.19 20.58
N GLY A 231 5.88 12.49 21.81
CA GLY A 231 5.39 11.47 22.74
C GLY A 231 4.07 10.81 22.33
N ALA A 232 3.40 11.33 21.29
CA ALA A 232 2.15 10.79 20.76
C ALA A 232 2.34 9.82 19.59
N ILE A 233 3.58 9.64 19.09
CA ILE A 233 3.90 8.67 18.05
C ILE A 233 3.64 7.25 18.61
N PRO A 234 2.83 6.41 17.93
CA PRO A 234 2.58 5.05 18.40
C PRO A 234 3.86 4.22 18.52
N ALA A 235 3.91 3.34 19.53
CA ALA A 235 5.04 2.45 19.76
C ALA A 235 5.30 1.57 18.51
N GLY A 236 6.56 1.50 18.07
CA GLY A 236 6.96 0.81 16.83
C GLY A 236 6.94 1.67 15.55
N PHE A 237 6.25 2.81 15.56
CA PHE A 237 6.08 3.69 14.38
C PHE A 237 7.11 4.81 14.26
N GLY A 238 8.04 4.97 15.22
CA GLY A 238 9.07 6.01 15.16
C GLY A 238 9.88 5.98 13.86
N TRP A 239 10.29 4.80 13.41
CA TRP A 239 10.96 4.62 12.13
C TRP A 239 10.03 4.85 10.93
N SER A 240 8.73 4.58 11.05
CA SER A 240 7.78 4.92 9.99
C SER A 240 7.66 6.43 9.80
N VAL A 241 7.72 7.22 10.88
CA VAL A 241 7.81 8.69 10.80
C VAL A 241 9.07 9.13 10.06
N VAL A 242 10.22 8.55 10.40
CA VAL A 242 11.49 8.79 9.67
C VAL A 242 11.34 8.43 8.20
N GLY A 243 10.72 7.28 7.90
CA GLY A 243 10.43 6.82 6.55
C GLY A 243 9.58 7.80 5.76
N VAL A 244 8.51 8.36 6.34
CA VAL A 244 7.66 9.34 5.66
C VAL A 244 8.42 10.62 5.32
N VAL A 245 9.19 11.15 6.28
CA VAL A 245 10.00 12.36 6.05
C VAL A 245 11.06 12.10 5.00
N ALA A 246 11.79 10.98 5.12
CA ALA A 246 12.83 10.60 4.19
C ALA A 246 12.27 10.34 2.79
N PHE A 247 11.14 9.65 2.64
CA PHE A 247 10.51 9.42 1.34
C PHE A 247 10.15 10.74 0.65
N GLY A 248 9.58 11.70 1.39
CA GLY A 248 9.30 13.04 0.85
C GLY A 248 10.56 13.78 0.39
N LEU A 249 11.64 13.72 1.18
CA LEU A 249 12.93 14.33 0.81
C LEU A 249 13.59 13.63 -0.38
N VAL A 250 13.55 12.29 -0.43
CA VAL A 250 14.06 11.53 -1.56
C VAL A 250 13.23 11.79 -2.81
N GLY A 251 11.91 11.95 -2.71
CA GLY A 251 11.08 12.32 -3.86
C GLY A 251 11.40 13.72 -4.42
N LEU A 252 11.78 14.68 -3.55
CA LEU A 252 12.30 15.97 -4.00
C LEU A 252 13.68 15.83 -4.65
N LEU A 253 14.54 14.95 -4.11
CA LEU A 253 15.84 14.64 -4.69
C LEU A 253 15.71 13.94 -6.04
N ASP A 254 14.73 13.05 -6.19
CA ASP A 254 14.37 12.33 -7.42
C ASP A 254 13.96 13.31 -8.53
N LEU A 255 13.08 14.26 -8.21
CA LEU A 255 12.76 15.35 -9.12
C LEU A 255 14.02 16.16 -9.51
N ALA A 256 14.86 16.51 -8.54
CA ALA A 256 16.10 17.24 -8.82
C ALA A 256 17.07 16.42 -9.67
N TRP A 257 17.09 15.10 -9.47
CA TRP A 257 17.90 14.15 -10.22
C TRP A 257 17.48 14.11 -11.68
N HIS A 258 16.17 14.00 -11.95
CA HIS A 258 15.66 14.06 -13.32
C HIS A 258 15.95 15.39 -14.03
N VAL A 259 15.91 16.51 -13.31
CA VAL A 259 16.30 17.82 -13.87
C VAL A 259 17.79 17.87 -14.22
N ALA A 260 18.64 17.23 -13.40
CA ALA A 260 20.09 17.28 -13.57
C ALA A 260 20.62 16.27 -14.61
N PHE A 261 20.03 15.07 -14.67
CA PHE A 261 20.57 13.94 -15.43
C PHE A 261 19.61 13.41 -16.52
N GLY A 262 18.39 13.94 -16.60
CA GLY A 262 17.36 13.44 -17.49
C GLY A 262 16.55 12.29 -16.89
N LEU A 263 15.61 11.75 -17.67
CA LEU A 263 14.80 10.61 -17.28
C LEU A 263 15.55 9.32 -17.61
N GLU A 264 15.73 8.45 -16.62
CA GLU A 264 16.31 7.13 -16.82
C GLU A 264 15.35 6.18 -17.55
N ALA A 265 15.90 5.24 -18.33
CA ALA A 265 15.14 4.23 -19.06
C ALA A 265 15.54 2.80 -18.66
N ASP A 266 14.65 1.84 -18.89
CA ASP A 266 14.89 0.41 -18.68
C ASP A 266 15.47 0.08 -17.29
N THR A 267 16.63 -0.60 -17.26
CA THR A 267 17.30 -1.00 -16.02
C THR A 267 17.90 0.20 -15.27
N GLU A 268 18.24 1.29 -15.96
CA GLU A 268 18.74 2.51 -15.31
C GLU A 268 17.64 3.15 -14.45
N ALA A 269 16.38 3.10 -14.91
CA ALA A 269 15.25 3.57 -14.11
C ALA A 269 15.17 2.79 -12.79
N LEU A 270 15.26 1.46 -12.83
CA LEU A 270 15.27 0.65 -11.60
C LEU A 270 16.46 0.96 -10.68
N LEU A 271 17.66 1.10 -11.25
CA LEU A 271 18.91 1.25 -10.50
C LEU A 271 19.23 2.70 -10.11
N SER A 272 18.40 3.66 -10.52
CA SER A 272 18.58 5.05 -10.14
C SER A 272 18.68 5.17 -8.60
N PRO A 273 19.69 5.87 -8.07
CA PRO A 273 19.90 5.98 -6.64
C PRO A 273 18.68 6.53 -5.90
N THR A 274 17.90 7.41 -6.54
CA THR A 274 16.71 8.03 -5.96
C THR A 274 15.53 7.04 -5.93
N HIS A 275 15.30 6.26 -6.98
CA HIS A 275 14.32 5.16 -6.95
C HIS A 275 14.63 4.10 -5.88
N LEU A 276 15.90 3.70 -5.75
CA LEU A 276 16.32 2.80 -4.67
C LEU A 276 16.10 3.44 -3.28
N GLY A 277 16.36 4.74 -3.15
CA GLY A 277 16.06 5.52 -1.95
C GLY A 277 14.57 5.55 -1.62
N LEU A 278 13.70 5.74 -2.61
CA LEU A 278 12.24 5.67 -2.47
C LEU A 278 11.79 4.28 -2.03
N GLY A 279 12.38 3.22 -2.58
CA GLY A 279 12.16 1.84 -2.14
C GLY A 279 12.53 1.64 -0.66
N VAL A 280 13.75 1.99 -0.26
CA VAL A 280 14.23 1.83 1.13
C VAL A 280 13.34 2.60 2.11
N THR A 281 12.99 3.83 1.78
CA THR A 281 12.14 4.66 2.64
C THR A 281 10.70 4.14 2.69
N SER A 282 10.16 3.60 1.60
CA SER A 282 8.87 2.89 1.59
C SER A 282 8.87 1.66 2.53
N ALA A 283 9.93 0.85 2.49
CA ALA A 283 10.09 -0.28 3.40
C ALA A 283 10.19 0.18 4.88
N LEU A 284 10.82 1.33 5.12
CA LEU A 284 10.91 1.93 6.45
C LEU A 284 9.54 2.41 6.97
N ILE A 285 8.70 2.98 6.09
CA ILE A 285 7.30 3.32 6.39
C ILE A 285 6.52 2.06 6.75
N ALA A 286 6.54 1.05 5.87
CA ALA A 286 5.76 -0.18 5.99
C ALA A 286 6.13 -1.04 7.22
N SER A 287 7.33 -0.87 7.79
CA SER A 287 7.80 -1.69 8.92
C SER A 287 7.23 -1.32 10.30
N GLY A 288 6.42 -0.26 10.40
CA GLY A 288 5.77 0.18 11.66
C GLY A 288 4.93 -0.91 12.32
N PRO A 289 3.93 -1.49 11.61
CA PRO A 289 3.12 -2.60 12.10
C PRO A 289 3.93 -3.81 12.54
N LEU A 290 5.00 -4.17 11.82
CA LEU A 290 5.88 -5.28 12.21
C LEU A 290 6.61 -4.99 13.53
N ARG A 291 7.17 -3.78 13.69
CA ARG A 291 7.85 -3.37 14.93
C ARG A 291 6.88 -3.27 16.10
N ALA A 292 5.66 -2.76 15.87
CA ALA A 292 4.62 -2.68 16.87
C ALA A 292 4.22 -4.08 17.35
N ALA A 293 4.00 -5.03 16.44
CA ALA A 293 3.75 -6.42 16.77
C ALA A 293 4.91 -7.06 17.53
N TRP A 294 6.15 -6.75 17.19
CA TRP A 294 7.34 -7.29 17.86
C TRP A 294 7.50 -6.83 19.32
N GLN A 295 6.94 -5.66 19.66
CA GLN A 295 6.96 -5.09 21.01
C GLN A 295 5.84 -5.63 21.90
N ARG A 296 4.85 -6.33 21.34
CA ARG A 296 3.77 -6.95 22.13
C ARG A 296 4.32 -8.13 22.92
N PRO A 297 3.89 -8.31 24.20
CA PRO A 297 4.10 -9.56 24.90
C PRO A 297 3.49 -10.70 24.08
N ASP A 298 4.14 -11.87 24.05
CA ASP A 298 3.68 -13.02 23.28
C ASP A 298 2.18 -13.29 23.55
N GLU A 299 1.36 -13.14 22.51
CA GLU A 299 -0.03 -13.61 22.54
C GLU A 299 0.01 -15.09 22.94
N ARG A 300 -0.84 -15.47 23.92
CA ARG A 300 -0.80 -16.82 24.49
C ARG A 300 -0.98 -17.85 23.37
N PRO A 301 -0.28 -19.00 23.42
CA PRO A 301 -0.50 -20.09 22.48
C PRO A 301 -1.99 -20.45 22.42
N GLY A 302 -2.61 -20.35 21.24
CA GLY A 302 -4.02 -20.68 21.00
C GLY A 302 -4.99 -19.51 20.74
N GLU A 303 -4.56 -18.26 20.84
CA GLU A 303 -5.39 -17.06 20.56
C GLU A 303 -5.04 -16.37 19.23
N ALA A 304 -4.29 -17.04 18.34
CA ALA A 304 -3.89 -16.48 17.05
C ALA A 304 -5.11 -16.24 16.15
N THR A 305 -5.47 -14.97 15.96
CA THR A 305 -6.55 -14.57 15.06
C THR A 305 -5.98 -13.80 13.89
N TRP A 306 -6.53 -14.00 12.69
CA TRP A 306 -6.11 -13.27 11.49
C TRP A 306 -5.99 -11.74 11.69
N PRO A 307 -6.90 -11.06 12.42
CA PRO A 307 -6.76 -9.63 12.69
C PRO A 307 -5.47 -9.22 13.42
N SER A 308 -4.92 -10.05 14.32
CA SER A 308 -3.68 -9.72 15.03
C SER A 308 -2.42 -9.93 14.18
N PHE A 309 -2.47 -10.86 13.21
CA PHE A 309 -1.36 -11.21 12.33
C PHE A 309 -1.36 -10.52 10.96
N LEU A 310 -2.52 -10.07 10.47
CA LEU A 310 -2.64 -9.51 9.14
C LEU A 310 -1.78 -8.23 8.96
N PRO A 311 -1.78 -7.24 9.87
CA PRO A 311 -0.91 -6.07 9.72
C PRO A 311 0.60 -6.38 9.65
N PRO A 312 1.22 -7.16 10.56
CA PRO A 312 2.63 -7.48 10.44
C PRO A 312 2.95 -8.37 9.22
N ILE A 313 2.06 -9.26 8.79
CA ILE A 313 2.26 -10.05 7.56
C ILE A 313 2.25 -9.13 6.32
N LEU A 314 1.28 -8.22 6.21
CA LEU A 314 1.21 -7.27 5.09
C LEU A 314 2.41 -6.29 5.09
N ALA A 315 2.89 -5.90 6.27
CA ALA A 315 4.13 -5.13 6.38
C ALA A 315 5.33 -5.90 5.81
N VAL A 316 5.45 -7.19 6.14
CA VAL A 316 6.50 -8.06 5.57
C VAL A 316 6.34 -8.24 4.07
N VAL A 317 5.11 -8.42 3.57
CA VAL A 317 4.80 -8.44 2.12
C VAL A 317 5.29 -7.18 1.44
N ALA A 318 4.98 -6.00 1.99
CA ALA A 318 5.42 -4.73 1.40
C ALA A 318 6.95 -4.59 1.39
N ILE A 319 7.63 -4.95 2.48
CA ILE A 319 9.10 -4.87 2.60
C ILE A 319 9.78 -5.87 1.66
N ALA A 320 9.35 -7.13 1.67
CA ALA A 320 9.88 -8.16 0.79
C ALA A 320 9.57 -7.85 -0.68
N GLY A 321 8.39 -7.28 -0.95
CA GLY A 321 7.96 -6.83 -2.27
C GLY A 321 8.82 -5.72 -2.83
N VAL A 322 9.18 -4.72 -2.03
CA VAL A 322 10.13 -3.68 -2.44
C VAL A 322 11.47 -4.31 -2.82
N ALA A 323 11.98 -5.26 -2.02
CA ALA A 323 13.22 -5.96 -2.36
C ALA A 323 13.08 -6.81 -3.63
N ALA A 324 11.94 -7.49 -3.82
CA ALA A 324 11.64 -8.28 -5.00
C ALA A 324 11.52 -7.43 -6.26
N PHE A 325 10.96 -6.22 -6.15
CA PHE A 325 10.90 -5.24 -7.22
C PHE A 325 12.29 -4.69 -7.56
N ALA A 326 13.08 -4.28 -6.57
CA ALA A 326 14.45 -3.78 -6.79
C ALA A 326 15.39 -4.83 -7.41
N LEU A 327 15.15 -6.11 -7.13
CA LEU A 327 15.96 -7.24 -7.62
C LEU A 327 15.28 -8.01 -8.75
N HIS A 328 14.23 -7.44 -9.37
CA HIS A 328 13.42 -8.11 -10.39
C HIS A 328 14.19 -8.58 -11.63
N PRO A 329 15.33 -7.97 -12.08
CA PRO A 329 16.12 -8.50 -13.19
C PRO A 329 16.67 -9.91 -12.92
N LEU A 330 16.75 -10.31 -11.65
CA LEU A 330 17.13 -11.66 -11.22
C LEU A 330 15.92 -12.37 -10.59
N ASN A 331 14.76 -12.34 -11.27
CA ASN A 331 13.56 -12.98 -10.76
C ASN A 331 12.83 -13.77 -11.85
N LEU A 332 12.77 -15.09 -11.69
CA LEU A 332 12.09 -16.01 -12.63
C LEU A 332 10.58 -15.77 -12.76
N PHE A 333 9.95 -15.12 -11.77
CA PHE A 333 8.55 -14.73 -11.87
C PHE A 333 8.33 -13.56 -12.82
N VAL A 334 9.37 -12.78 -13.13
CA VAL A 334 9.34 -11.67 -14.09
C VAL A 334 9.74 -12.19 -15.46
N ASP A 335 10.97 -12.73 -15.55
CA ASP A 335 11.51 -13.29 -16.79
C ASP A 335 11.49 -14.81 -16.74
N ALA A 336 10.60 -15.41 -17.53
CA ALA A 336 10.43 -16.85 -17.62
C ALA A 336 11.53 -17.55 -18.43
N TRP A 337 12.80 -17.36 -18.06
CA TRP A 337 13.99 -17.95 -18.70
C TRP A 337 13.84 -19.42 -19.15
N PRO A 338 13.07 -20.29 -18.45
CA PRO A 338 12.68 -21.61 -18.94
C PRO A 338 12.06 -21.72 -20.33
N ARG A 339 11.56 -20.61 -20.90
CA ARG A 339 10.92 -20.55 -22.21
C ARG A 339 11.84 -20.08 -23.32
N TRP A 340 12.95 -19.41 -23.01
CA TRP A 340 13.79 -18.79 -24.02
C TRP A 340 14.64 -19.85 -24.74
N PRO A 341 14.67 -19.84 -26.09
CA PRO A 341 15.58 -20.69 -26.85
C PRO A 341 17.01 -20.14 -26.73
N TYR A 342 17.91 -20.98 -26.25
CA TYR A 342 19.30 -20.60 -25.96
C TYR A 342 20.14 -20.23 -27.19
N SER A 343 19.64 -20.47 -28.41
CA SER A 343 20.34 -20.14 -29.66
C SER A 343 20.56 -18.64 -29.90
N LEU A 344 19.98 -17.76 -29.08
CA LEU A 344 20.03 -16.29 -29.23
C LEU A 344 21.06 -15.59 -28.31
N PHE A 345 21.54 -16.27 -27.27
CA PHE A 345 22.52 -15.76 -26.30
C PHE A 345 23.50 -16.88 -26.02
N ASP A 346 24.80 -16.73 -26.34
CA ASP A 346 25.86 -17.76 -26.23
C ASP A 346 25.46 -19.01 -25.40
N ALA A 347 24.91 -19.99 -26.13
CA ALA A 347 23.82 -20.90 -25.71
C ALA A 347 24.16 -21.86 -24.56
N THR A 348 25.41 -21.91 -24.16
CA THR A 348 25.90 -22.96 -23.27
C THR A 348 26.00 -22.52 -21.81
N TRP A 349 26.07 -21.22 -21.52
CA TRP A 349 26.33 -20.75 -20.15
C TRP A 349 25.44 -19.59 -19.67
N TYR A 350 25.29 -18.49 -20.42
CA TYR A 350 24.72 -17.26 -19.83
C TYR A 350 23.22 -17.34 -19.52
N GLY A 351 22.39 -17.74 -20.48
CA GLY A 351 20.93 -17.83 -20.30
C GLY A 351 20.50 -18.75 -19.14
N PRO A 352 20.98 -20.02 -19.10
CA PRO A 352 20.64 -20.91 -17.99
C PRO A 352 21.12 -20.38 -16.64
N ASN A 353 22.32 -19.79 -16.57
CA ASN A 353 22.87 -19.28 -15.30
C ASN A 353 22.10 -18.07 -14.77
N ILE A 354 21.65 -17.16 -15.64
CA ILE A 354 20.80 -16.03 -15.23
C ILE A 354 19.45 -16.55 -14.73
N GLY A 355 18.83 -17.51 -15.42
CA GLY A 355 17.59 -18.13 -14.93
C GLY A 355 17.76 -18.87 -13.59
N ILE A 356 18.89 -19.55 -13.38
CA ILE A 356 19.22 -20.19 -12.10
C ILE A 356 19.37 -19.13 -11.00
N ALA A 357 20.10 -18.05 -11.25
CA ALA A 357 20.18 -16.91 -10.32
C ALA A 357 18.80 -16.31 -10.05
N GLY A 358 17.96 -16.26 -11.09
CA GLY A 358 16.56 -15.87 -11.05
C GLY A 358 15.67 -16.74 -10.15
N ALA A 359 16.13 -17.94 -9.76
CA ALA A 359 15.47 -18.78 -8.77
C ALA A 359 15.99 -18.55 -7.34
N ILE A 360 17.30 -18.28 -7.21
CA ILE A 360 17.99 -18.11 -5.94
C ILE A 360 17.57 -16.79 -5.27
N VAL A 361 17.50 -15.69 -6.03
CA VAL A 361 17.18 -14.37 -5.46
C VAL A 361 15.77 -14.33 -4.85
N PRO A 362 14.69 -14.76 -5.52
CA PRO A 362 13.36 -14.86 -4.92
C PRO A 362 13.33 -15.82 -3.72
N THR A 363 14.13 -16.88 -3.75
CA THR A 363 14.29 -17.79 -2.60
C THR A 363 14.78 -17.04 -1.37
N VAL A 364 15.84 -16.24 -1.49
CA VAL A 364 16.37 -15.46 -0.37
C VAL A 364 15.35 -14.44 0.14
N ILE A 365 14.71 -13.70 -0.77
CA ILE A 365 13.73 -12.65 -0.45
C ILE A 365 12.52 -13.21 0.30
N LEU A 366 12.05 -14.41 -0.05
CA LEU A 366 10.87 -15.02 0.59
C LEU A 366 11.23 -15.83 1.84
N MET A 367 12.36 -16.55 1.82
CA MET A 367 12.69 -17.48 2.91
C MET A 367 13.19 -16.77 4.15
N ILE A 368 13.99 -15.70 4.04
CA ILE A 368 14.43 -14.92 5.21
C ILE A 368 13.22 -14.44 6.05
N PRO A 369 12.25 -13.69 5.49
CA PRO A 369 11.11 -13.23 6.28
C PRO A 369 10.21 -14.37 6.75
N LEU A 370 9.97 -15.40 5.93
CA LEU A 370 9.15 -16.55 6.34
C LEU A 370 9.74 -17.26 7.57
N LEU A 371 11.05 -17.53 7.54
CA LEU A 371 11.75 -18.18 8.65
C LEU A 371 11.76 -17.28 9.89
N GLU A 372 11.98 -15.96 9.74
CA GLU A 372 11.91 -15.03 10.86
C GLU A 372 10.51 -14.95 11.50
N LEU A 373 9.46 -14.93 10.69
CA LEU A 373 8.08 -14.99 11.17
C LEU A 373 7.83 -16.29 11.94
N LEU A 374 8.24 -17.44 11.41
CA LEU A 374 8.06 -18.75 12.07
C LEU A 374 8.90 -18.87 13.35
N ARG A 375 10.06 -18.21 13.40
CA ARG A 375 10.92 -18.13 14.58
C ARG A 375 10.29 -17.28 15.67
N ARG A 376 9.66 -16.16 15.30
CA ARG A 376 9.00 -15.24 16.24
C ARG A 376 7.65 -15.78 16.72
N TRP A 377 6.89 -16.37 15.80
CA TRP A 377 5.52 -16.82 15.99
C TRP A 377 5.36 -18.25 15.45
N PRO A 378 5.69 -19.27 16.26
CA PRO A 378 5.55 -20.68 15.87
C PRO A 378 4.16 -21.06 15.35
N ASP A 379 3.11 -20.41 15.87
CA ASP A 379 1.70 -20.66 15.57
C ASP A 379 1.12 -19.72 14.50
N LEU A 380 1.93 -19.25 13.53
CA LEU A 380 1.45 -18.44 12.40
C LEU A 380 0.18 -19.04 11.74
N PRO A 381 -0.80 -18.20 11.37
CA PRO A 381 -2.00 -18.66 10.69
C PRO A 381 -1.67 -19.27 9.31
N ALA A 382 -2.38 -20.34 8.96
CA ALA A 382 -2.29 -20.95 7.64
C ALA A 382 -2.68 -19.93 6.56
N GLY A 383 -1.91 -19.82 5.48
CA GLY A 383 -2.10 -18.78 4.46
C GLY A 383 -1.03 -17.68 4.54
N THR A 384 -0.18 -17.69 5.57
CA THR A 384 0.92 -16.72 5.70
C THR A 384 1.92 -16.86 4.55
N ALA A 385 2.30 -18.09 4.18
CA ALA A 385 3.24 -18.29 3.08
C ALA A 385 2.60 -17.94 1.72
N THR A 386 1.31 -18.19 1.57
CA THR A 386 0.51 -17.79 0.40
C THR A 386 0.45 -16.27 0.25
N LEU A 387 0.13 -15.54 1.32
CA LEU A 387 0.12 -14.07 1.30
C LEU A 387 1.51 -13.50 1.04
N LEU A 388 2.55 -14.07 1.67
CA LEU A 388 3.93 -13.64 1.47
C LEU A 388 4.38 -13.84 0.03
N SER A 389 4.29 -15.06 -0.50
CA SER A 389 4.73 -15.39 -1.85
C SER A 389 3.87 -14.69 -2.91
N GLY A 390 2.55 -14.81 -2.81
CA GLY A 390 1.61 -14.20 -3.74
C GLY A 390 1.66 -12.68 -3.72
N GLY A 391 1.61 -12.06 -2.54
CA GLY A 391 1.63 -10.60 -2.39
C GLY A 391 2.95 -9.95 -2.81
N THR A 392 4.06 -10.69 -2.76
CA THR A 392 5.39 -10.20 -3.16
C THR A 392 5.65 -10.39 -4.66
N MET A 393 5.21 -11.51 -5.24
CA MET A 393 5.66 -11.92 -6.57
C MET A 393 4.58 -11.85 -7.66
N ALA A 394 3.29 -11.94 -7.33
CA ALA A 394 2.23 -12.01 -8.34
C ALA A 394 2.12 -10.73 -9.19
N GLY A 395 2.33 -9.55 -8.59
CA GLY A 395 2.35 -8.29 -9.34
C GLY A 395 3.55 -8.21 -10.29
N LEU A 396 4.70 -8.75 -9.88
CA LEU A 396 5.93 -8.71 -10.68
C LEU A 396 5.82 -9.51 -11.98
N THR A 397 4.92 -10.51 -12.05
CA THR A 397 4.70 -11.26 -13.30
C THR A 397 4.19 -10.39 -14.44
N PHE A 398 3.62 -9.23 -14.15
CA PHE A 398 3.12 -8.33 -15.19
C PHE A 398 4.23 -7.53 -15.85
N LEU A 399 5.37 -7.32 -15.18
CA LEU A 399 6.42 -6.38 -15.63
C LEU A 399 6.94 -6.63 -17.05
N HIS A 400 7.00 -7.90 -17.48
CA HIS A 400 7.39 -8.32 -18.84
C HIS A 400 6.37 -9.32 -19.45
N ASP A 401 5.07 -9.01 -19.37
CA ASP A 401 3.98 -9.79 -20.00
C ASP A 401 3.87 -11.27 -19.53
N GLY A 402 4.33 -11.56 -18.33
CA GLY A 402 4.34 -12.88 -17.71
C GLY A 402 3.06 -13.25 -16.94
N GLN A 403 1.94 -12.53 -17.07
CA GLN A 403 0.72 -12.71 -16.26
C GLN A 403 0.15 -14.13 -16.27
N VAL A 404 0.44 -14.94 -17.29
CA VAL A 404 0.09 -16.37 -17.33
C VAL A 404 0.71 -17.17 -16.17
N LEU A 405 1.78 -16.64 -15.55
CA LEU A 405 2.49 -17.22 -14.42
C LEU A 405 1.98 -16.72 -13.05
N ILE A 406 0.97 -15.84 -13.00
CA ILE A 406 0.46 -15.27 -11.74
C ILE A 406 0.06 -16.33 -10.71
N GLY A 407 -0.41 -17.51 -11.17
CA GLY A 407 -0.77 -18.63 -10.32
C GLY A 407 0.42 -19.36 -9.67
N ALA A 408 1.64 -19.22 -10.20
CA ALA A 408 2.85 -19.88 -9.69
C ALA A 408 3.21 -19.48 -8.25
N PRO A 409 3.39 -18.18 -7.92
CA PRO A 409 3.74 -17.79 -6.55
C PRO A 409 2.62 -18.08 -5.55
N VAL A 410 1.36 -18.01 -5.98
CA VAL A 410 0.19 -18.34 -5.16
C VAL A 410 0.16 -19.84 -4.85
N LEU A 411 0.25 -20.70 -5.88
CA LEU A 411 0.28 -22.15 -5.72
C LEU A 411 1.47 -22.58 -4.86
N GLY A 412 2.65 -22.01 -5.11
CA GLY A 412 3.84 -22.28 -4.31
C GLY A 412 3.62 -21.96 -2.84
N GLY A 413 3.09 -20.78 -2.52
CA GLY A 413 2.76 -20.39 -1.15
C GLY A 413 1.72 -21.31 -0.49
N VAL A 414 0.70 -21.77 -1.23
CA VAL A 414 -0.28 -22.75 -0.73
C VAL A 414 0.40 -24.08 -0.39
N LEU A 415 1.28 -24.59 -1.25
CA LEU A 415 2.03 -25.82 -0.98
C LEU A 415 2.92 -25.67 0.25
N VAL A 416 3.53 -24.50 0.46
CA VAL A 416 4.33 -24.20 1.66
C VAL A 416 3.46 -24.16 2.91
N ASP A 417 2.29 -23.51 2.88
CA ASP A 417 1.36 -23.49 4.01
C ASP A 417 0.90 -24.92 4.37
N LEU A 418 0.57 -25.74 3.37
CA LEU A 418 0.22 -27.15 3.56
C LEU A 418 1.38 -27.96 4.18
N ALA A 419 2.61 -27.71 3.74
CA ALA A 419 3.80 -28.35 4.32
C ALA A 419 4.02 -27.94 5.79
N ILE A 420 3.81 -26.65 6.11
CA ILE A 420 3.88 -26.15 7.50
C ILE A 420 2.82 -26.84 8.35
N LEU A 421 1.58 -26.93 7.88
CA LEU A 421 0.48 -27.61 8.58
C LEU A 421 0.76 -29.10 8.79
N ALA A 422 1.24 -29.79 7.76
CA ALA A 422 1.57 -31.21 7.83
C ALA A 422 2.71 -31.50 8.83
N LEU A 423 3.73 -30.64 8.88
CA LEU A 423 4.83 -30.80 9.85
C LEU A 423 4.40 -30.45 11.28
N ARG A 424 3.45 -29.52 11.46
CA ARG A 424 2.87 -29.23 12.78
C ARG A 424 2.03 -30.39 13.32
N SER A 425 1.30 -31.09 12.46
CA SER A 425 0.46 -32.25 12.86
C SER A 425 1.22 -33.58 12.94
N SER A 426 2.48 -33.62 12.49
CA SER A 426 3.31 -34.82 12.52
C SER A 426 3.70 -35.23 13.95
N PRO A 427 3.81 -36.54 14.26
CA PRO A 427 4.23 -37.04 15.58
C PRO A 427 5.72 -36.82 15.89
N LEU A 428 6.41 -35.94 15.14
CA LEU A 428 7.81 -35.62 15.35
C LEU A 428 8.05 -35.02 16.75
N PRO A 429 9.25 -35.26 17.34
CA PRO A 429 9.64 -34.65 18.60
C PRO A 429 9.43 -33.14 18.57
N ALA A 430 9.05 -32.52 19.70
CA ALA A 430 8.80 -31.08 19.77
C ALA A 430 9.97 -30.22 19.25
N ALA A 431 11.21 -30.72 19.36
CA ALA A 431 12.42 -30.07 18.83
C ALA A 431 12.49 -30.01 17.29
N ALA A 432 11.74 -30.86 16.59
CA ALA A 432 11.67 -30.94 15.12
C ALA A 432 10.45 -30.20 14.53
N ARG A 433 9.61 -29.58 15.36
CA ARG A 433 8.43 -28.83 14.90
C ARG A 433 8.80 -27.46 14.28
N PRO A 434 8.05 -26.96 13.28
CA PRO A 434 8.22 -25.62 12.73
C PRO A 434 7.97 -24.57 13.84
N GLY A 435 9.04 -23.97 14.37
CA GLY A 435 9.00 -23.01 15.48
C GLY A 435 9.96 -23.32 16.63
N ALA A 436 10.40 -24.58 16.77
CA ALA A 436 11.58 -24.88 17.57
C ALA A 436 12.84 -24.46 16.80
N ARG A 437 13.82 -23.82 17.45
CA ARG A 437 15.10 -23.41 16.81
C ARG A 437 15.81 -24.56 16.06
N SER A 438 15.56 -25.81 16.48
CA SER A 438 16.13 -27.03 15.90
C SER A 438 15.26 -27.69 14.82
N GLY A 439 14.04 -27.19 14.56
CA GLY A 439 13.02 -27.82 13.71
C GLY A 439 12.66 -27.04 12.44
N MET A 440 13.35 -25.93 12.14
CA MET A 440 13.07 -25.09 10.97
C MET A 440 13.69 -25.62 9.65
N TRP A 441 14.67 -26.52 9.72
CA TRP A 441 15.41 -27.12 8.59
C TRP A 441 14.52 -27.76 7.52
N PRO A 442 13.52 -28.58 7.90
CA PRO A 442 12.67 -29.21 6.91
C PRO A 442 11.89 -28.17 6.12
N ILE A 443 11.32 -27.15 6.76
CA ILE A 443 10.63 -26.06 6.06
C ILE A 443 11.59 -25.20 5.26
N ALA A 444 12.76 -24.89 5.80
CA ALA A 444 13.76 -24.09 5.09
C ALA A 444 14.22 -24.75 3.78
N ALA A 445 14.31 -26.07 3.74
CA ALA A 445 14.63 -26.81 2.51
C ALA A 445 13.39 -27.04 1.61
N LEU A 446 12.26 -27.46 2.20
CA LEU A 446 11.06 -27.82 1.44
C LEU A 446 10.38 -26.61 0.80
N ALA A 447 10.31 -25.48 1.52
CA ALA A 447 9.54 -24.32 1.06
C ALA A 447 9.99 -23.76 -0.30
N PRO A 448 11.29 -23.47 -0.53
CA PRO A 448 11.71 -22.98 -1.83
C PRO A 448 11.66 -24.06 -2.92
N GLY A 449 11.89 -25.34 -2.56
CA GLY A 449 11.70 -26.45 -3.50
C GLY A 449 10.26 -26.58 -3.99
N LEU A 450 9.28 -26.47 -3.09
CA LEU A 450 7.85 -26.49 -3.42
C LEU A 450 7.42 -25.26 -4.23
N LEU A 451 7.95 -24.09 -3.89
CA LEU A 451 7.71 -22.85 -4.63
C LEU A 451 8.16 -22.99 -6.10
N PHE A 452 9.38 -23.46 -6.33
CA PHE A 452 9.89 -23.60 -7.70
C PHE A 452 9.32 -24.83 -8.43
N ALA A 453 8.94 -25.90 -7.72
CA ALA A 453 8.16 -26.97 -8.31
C ALA A 453 6.80 -26.47 -8.84
N ALA A 454 6.10 -25.62 -8.05
CA ALA A 454 4.88 -24.96 -8.51
C ALA A 454 5.12 -24.03 -9.72
N TYR A 455 6.23 -23.28 -9.70
CA TYR A 455 6.62 -22.44 -10.84
C TYR A 455 6.81 -23.27 -12.12
N PHE A 456 7.64 -24.31 -12.10
CA PHE A 456 7.86 -25.15 -13.28
C PHE A 456 6.59 -25.89 -13.72
N LEU A 457 5.73 -26.29 -12.77
CA LEU A 457 4.42 -26.84 -13.10
C LEU A 457 3.57 -25.81 -13.87
N VAL A 458 3.41 -24.59 -13.37
CA VAL A 458 2.62 -23.56 -14.05
C VAL A 458 3.23 -23.18 -15.40
N VAL A 459 4.54 -22.98 -15.46
CA VAL A 459 5.27 -22.63 -16.70
C VAL A 459 5.04 -23.70 -17.78
N SER A 460 5.13 -24.98 -17.43
CA SER A 460 4.92 -26.10 -18.38
C SER A 460 3.48 -26.27 -18.84
N ARG A 461 2.50 -25.81 -18.05
CA ARG A 461 1.07 -25.86 -18.41
C ARG A 461 0.61 -24.68 -19.23
N THR A 462 1.39 -23.61 -19.25
CA THR A 462 1.01 -22.34 -19.89
C THR A 462 1.85 -22.03 -21.13
N GLY A 463 2.76 -22.93 -21.54
CA GLY A 463 3.58 -22.76 -22.74
C GLY A 463 4.72 -23.78 -22.85
N PRO A 464 5.44 -23.77 -23.98
CA PRO A 464 6.59 -24.65 -24.19
C PRO A 464 7.76 -24.29 -23.25
N VAL A 465 8.52 -25.31 -22.83
CA VAL A 465 9.69 -25.19 -21.96
C VAL A 465 10.91 -25.71 -22.72
N THR A 466 11.94 -24.87 -22.83
CA THR A 466 13.20 -25.20 -23.52
C THR A 466 14.22 -25.84 -22.57
N TRP A 467 14.06 -25.65 -21.27
CA TRP A 467 14.95 -26.23 -20.26
C TRP A 467 14.83 -27.75 -20.20
N THR A 468 15.98 -28.41 -20.09
CA THR A 468 16.06 -29.85 -19.89
C THR A 468 15.61 -30.25 -18.48
N ALA A 469 15.30 -31.53 -18.29
CA ALA A 469 15.01 -32.09 -16.97
C ALA A 469 16.15 -31.84 -15.96
N HIS A 470 17.41 -31.78 -16.41
CA HIS A 470 18.55 -31.49 -15.55
C HIS A 470 18.53 -30.05 -15.01
N LEU A 471 18.19 -29.07 -15.86
CA LEU A 471 18.09 -27.67 -15.43
C LEU A 471 16.91 -27.45 -14.49
N ILE A 472 15.74 -28.04 -14.80
CA ILE A 472 14.54 -27.94 -13.96
C ILE A 472 14.79 -28.60 -12.60
N GLY A 473 15.19 -29.87 -12.59
CA GLY A 473 15.43 -30.61 -11.36
C GLY A 473 16.58 -30.03 -10.54
N GLY A 474 17.69 -29.66 -11.20
CA GLY A 474 18.84 -29.03 -10.55
C GLY A 474 18.48 -27.70 -9.89
N THR A 475 17.66 -26.86 -10.53
CA THR A 475 17.22 -25.57 -9.97
C THR A 475 16.33 -25.76 -8.75
N ILE A 476 15.39 -26.71 -8.78
CA ILE A 476 14.54 -27.04 -7.61
C ILE A 476 15.39 -27.50 -6.42
N VAL A 477 16.39 -28.35 -6.66
CA VAL A 477 17.30 -28.83 -5.62
C VAL A 477 18.18 -27.69 -5.10
N LEU A 478 18.65 -26.81 -5.98
CA LEU A 478 19.52 -25.70 -5.61
C LEU A 478 18.78 -24.67 -4.74
N THR A 479 17.52 -24.36 -5.02
CA THR A 479 16.72 -23.46 -4.18
C THR A 479 16.44 -24.09 -2.81
N ALA A 480 16.21 -25.41 -2.75
CA ALA A 480 16.13 -26.17 -1.49
C ALA A 480 17.43 -26.09 -0.67
N ILE A 481 18.59 -26.27 -1.31
CA ILE A 481 19.91 -26.12 -0.66
C ILE A 481 20.11 -24.68 -0.16
N THR A 482 19.72 -23.69 -0.96
CA THR A 482 19.82 -22.27 -0.60
C THR A 482 19.01 -21.97 0.66
N GLY A 483 17.75 -22.40 0.72
CA GLY A 483 16.92 -22.20 1.90
C GLY A 483 17.48 -22.92 3.14
N LEU A 484 18.02 -24.14 2.97
CA LEU A 484 18.71 -24.86 4.03
C LEU A 484 19.94 -24.09 4.55
N ALA A 485 20.74 -23.52 3.65
CA ALA A 485 21.91 -22.72 4.00
C ALA A 485 21.54 -21.45 4.79
N LEU A 486 20.45 -20.76 4.41
CA LEU A 486 19.93 -19.62 5.16
C LEU A 486 19.52 -20.01 6.58
N ALA A 487 18.87 -21.17 6.76
CA ALA A 487 18.55 -21.67 8.09
C ALA A 487 19.81 -22.02 8.90
N LEU A 488 20.86 -22.58 8.26
CA LEU A 488 22.16 -22.87 8.90
C LEU A 488 22.80 -21.62 9.47
N LEU A 489 22.83 -20.54 8.70
CA LEU A 489 23.43 -19.26 9.09
C LEU A 489 22.65 -18.55 10.20
N ALA A 490 21.32 -18.72 10.24
CA ALA A 490 20.48 -18.13 11.28
C ALA A 490 20.66 -18.79 12.68
N ARG A 491 21.47 -19.86 12.79
CA ARG A 491 21.84 -20.43 14.10
C ARG A 491 22.83 -19.52 14.82
N HIS A 492 22.37 -18.86 15.88
CA HIS A 492 23.31 -18.45 16.93
C HIS A 492 23.94 -19.70 17.56
N PRO A 493 25.29 -19.81 17.64
CA PRO A 493 25.91 -20.78 18.53
C PRO A 493 25.37 -20.51 19.94
N LYS A 494 24.98 -21.54 20.68
CA LYS A 494 24.76 -21.39 22.12
C LYS A 494 26.03 -20.74 22.67
N ALA A 495 25.93 -19.54 23.24
CA ALA A 495 26.95 -19.06 24.15
C ALA A 495 27.13 -20.20 25.16
N ALA A 496 28.31 -20.83 25.14
CA ALA A 496 28.65 -21.83 26.13
C ALA A 496 28.39 -21.18 27.47
N ARG A 497 27.39 -21.68 28.22
CA ARG A 497 27.28 -21.34 29.63
C ARG A 497 28.59 -21.81 30.22
N ALA A 498 29.48 -20.87 30.52
CA ALA A 498 30.66 -21.13 31.32
C ALA A 498 30.15 -21.73 32.63
N GLY A 499 30.40 -23.03 32.80
CA GLY A 499 30.21 -23.74 34.06
C GLY A 499 31.35 -23.43 35.01
#